data_AF-A0AB34D260-F1
#
_entry.id   AF-A0AB34D260-F1
#
_cell.length_a   1.000
_cell.length_b   1.000
_cell.length_c   1.000
_cell.angle_alpha   90.00
_cell.angle_beta   90.00
_cell.angle_gamma   90.00
#
_symmetry.space_group_name_H-M   'P 1'
#
loop_
_entity.id
_entity.type
_entity.pdbx_description
1 polymer ?
#
loop_
_entity_poly.entity_id
_entity_poly.type
_entity_poly.pdbx_seq_one_letter_code
_entity_poly.pdbx_strand_id
1 'polypeptide(L)' 'MLFTLDEIMTPREACDRCGISLDNLHMKLSRLKNSDVLTKLIKDGKAKYYKPEGKQRGEWLFTVEAMEELYPGKMVANL' A
#
# COMPACT_ATOMS: atom_id res chain seq x y z
N MET A 1 -7.36 15.33 4.32
CA MET A 1 -6.53 14.60 5.30
C MET A 1 -5.08 14.86 4.94
N LEU A 2 -4.26 15.18 5.93
CA LEU A 2 -2.82 15.37 5.76
C LEU A 2 -2.14 14.17 6.41
N PHE A 3 -1.21 13.55 5.69
CA PHE A 3 -0.35 12.49 6.22
C PHE A 3 1.04 13.08 6.46
N THR A 4 1.67 12.68 7.55
CA THR A 4 3.11 12.86 7.75
C THR A 4 3.87 11.87 6.88
N LEU A 5 5.14 12.14 6.59
CA LEU A 5 5.94 11.24 5.78
C LEU A 5 6.12 9.85 6.43
N ASP A 6 6.17 9.79 7.76
CA ASP A 6 6.31 8.54 8.51
C ASP A 6 5.07 7.62 8.41
N GLU A 7 3.93 8.20 8.05
CA GLU A 7 2.66 7.51 7.81
C GLU A 7 2.52 7.03 6.36
N ILE A 8 3.45 7.40 5.47
CA ILE A 8 3.50 6.96 4.08
C ILE A 8 4.64 5.96 3.93
N MET A 9 4.39 4.91 3.15
CA MET A 9 5.30 3.81 2.97
C MET A 9 5.41 3.46 1.49
N THR A 10 6.64 3.22 1.06
CA THR A 10 6.95 2.42 -0.11
C THR A 10 6.48 0.97 0.11
N PRO A 11 6.38 0.14 -0.95
CA PRO A 11 5.96 -1.25 -0.80
C PRO A 11 6.94 -2.05 0.08
N ARG A 12 8.23 -1.67 0.06
CA ARG A 12 9.26 -2.29 0.90
C ARG A 12 9.02 -2.01 2.38
N GLU A 13 8.85 -0.73 2.75
CA GLU A 13 8.58 -0.34 4.13
C GLU A 13 7.29 -0.97 4.65
N ALA A 14 6.23 -0.99 3.82
CA ALA A 14 4.97 -1.63 4.15
C ALA A 14 5.15 -3.12 4.44
N CYS A 15 5.89 -3.84 3.59
CA CYS A 15 6.22 -5.25 3.81
C CYS A 15 7.01 -5.48 5.11
N ASP A 16 8.00 -4.63 5.37
CA ASP A 16 8.85 -4.72 6.57
C ASP A 16 8.03 -4.50 7.85
N ARG A 17 7.16 -3.47 7.86
CA ARG A 17 6.28 -3.18 9.00
C ARG A 17 5.14 -4.20 9.21
N CYS A 18 4.69 -4.87 8.14
CA CYS A 18 3.65 -5.90 8.22
C CYS A 18 4.21 -7.33 8.42
N GLY A 19 5.52 -7.54 8.30
CA GLY A 19 6.13 -8.87 8.34
C GLY A 19 5.68 -9.78 7.18
N ILE A 20 5.50 -9.23 5.97
CA ILE A 20 5.08 -9.96 4.77
C ILE A 20 6.10 -9.82 3.64
N SER A 21 6.10 -10.74 2.67
CA SER A 21 6.95 -10.60 1.47
C SER A 21 6.33 -9.65 0.44
N LEU A 22 7.18 -9.07 -0.42
CA LEU A 22 6.73 -8.26 -1.57
C LEU A 22 5.83 -9.06 -2.51
N ASP A 23 6.10 -10.36 -2.71
CA ASP A 23 5.27 -11.21 -3.55
C ASP A 23 3.87 -11.39 -2.98
N ASN A 24 3.75 -11.54 -1.65
CA ASN A 24 2.46 -11.59 -0.98
C ASN A 24 1.65 -10.30 -1.24
N LEU A 25 2.30 -9.13 -1.10
CA LEU A 25 1.71 -7.83 -1.39
C LEU A 25 1.25 -7.73 -2.85
N HIS A 26 2.11 -8.10 -3.80
CA HIS A 26 1.75 -8.10 -5.23
C HIS A 26 0.57 -9.02 -5.54
N MET A 27 0.55 -10.23 -4.98
CA MET A 27 -0.55 -11.18 -5.15
C MET A 27 -1.85 -10.66 -4.55
N LYS A 28 -1.79 -9.97 -3.41
CA LYS A 28 -2.98 -9.37 -2.80
C LYS A 28 -3.52 -8.23 -3.64
N LEU A 29 -2.66 -7.33 -4.11
CA LEU A 29 -3.07 -6.21 -4.98
C LEU A 29 -3.63 -6.69 -6.32
N SER A 30 -3.06 -7.74 -6.91
CA SER A 30 -3.58 -8.30 -8.18
C SER A 30 -4.99 -8.87 -8.02
N ARG A 31 -5.27 -9.55 -6.90
CA ARG A 31 -6.61 -10.04 -6.55
C ARG A 31 -7.60 -8.92 -6.28
N LEU A 32 -7.12 -7.82 -5.69
CA LEU A 32 -7.95 -6.66 -5.33
C LEU A 32 -8.08 -5.62 -6.45
N LYS A 33 -7.41 -5.81 -7.60
CA LYS A 33 -7.40 -4.84 -8.71
C LYS A 33 -8.80 -4.46 -9.20
N ASN A 34 -9.74 -5.39 -9.15
CA ASN A 34 -11.14 -5.20 -9.55
C ASN A 34 -12.10 -5.12 -8.35
N SER A 35 -11.57 -4.92 -7.14
CA SER A 35 -12.37 -4.81 -5.92
C SER A 35 -12.63 -3.36 -5.54
N ASP A 36 -13.75 -3.14 -4.85
CA ASP A 36 -14.09 -1.82 -4.31
C ASP A 36 -13.09 -1.35 -3.24
N VAL A 37 -12.43 -2.28 -2.54
CA VAL A 37 -11.48 -1.97 -1.46
C VAL A 37 -10.30 -1.14 -1.97
N LEU A 38 -9.56 -1.63 -2.97
CA LEU A 38 -8.40 -0.91 -3.50
C LEU A 38 -8.83 0.40 -4.19
N THR A 39 -9.97 0.39 -4.88
CA THR A 39 -10.54 1.57 -5.52
C THR A 39 -10.88 2.66 -4.48
N LYS A 40 -11.47 2.27 -3.35
CA LYS A 40 -11.81 3.16 -2.25
C LYS A 40 -10.55 3.73 -1.60
N LEU A 41 -9.55 2.90 -1.31
CA LEU A 41 -8.25 3.36 -0.77
C LEU A 41 -7.58 4.41 -1.67
N ILE A 42 -7.67 4.26 -2.99
CA ILE A 42 -7.16 5.25 -3.94
C ILE A 42 -7.98 6.54 -3.89
N LYS A 43 -9.31 6.45 -3.91
CA LYS A 43 -10.21 7.62 -3.84
C LYS A 43 -10.05 8.41 -2.54
N ASP A 44 -9.83 7.71 -1.43
CA ASP A 44 -9.63 8.30 -0.10
C ASP A 44 -8.20 8.86 0.09
N GLY A 45 -7.32 8.74 -0.92
CA GLY A 45 -5.95 9.22 -0.88
C GLY A 45 -5.00 8.37 -0.03
N LYS A 46 -5.41 7.15 0.33
CA LYS A 46 -4.67 6.24 1.21
C LYS A 46 -3.71 5.31 0.46
N ALA A 47 -3.93 5.10 -0.83
CA ALA A 47 -3.05 4.34 -1.72
C ALA A 47 -2.88 5.07 -3.06
N LYS A 48 -1.70 4.97 -3.66
CA LYS A 48 -1.40 5.58 -4.96
C LYS A 48 -0.50 4.66 -5.78
N TYR A 49 -0.84 4.47 -7.05
CA TYR A 49 0.08 3.89 -8.02
C TYR A 49 0.61 5.01 -8.92
N TYR A 50 1.93 5.21 -8.90
CA TYR A 50 2.60 6.16 -9.77
C TYR A 50 3.38 5.41 -10.85
N LYS A 51 3.03 5.64 -12.11
CA LYS A 51 3.75 5.09 -13.27
C LYS A 51 4.18 6.24 -14.17
N PRO A 52 5.49 6.56 -14.26
CA PRO A 52 5.98 7.54 -15.21
C PRO A 52 5.68 7.13 -16.66
N GLU A 53 5.54 8.11 -17.53
CA GLU A 53 5.38 7.87 -18.97
C GLU A 53 6.59 7.10 -19.53
N GLY A 54 6.33 6.16 -20.45
CA GLY A 54 7.38 5.33 -21.06
C GLY A 54 7.98 4.23 -20.16
N LYS A 55 7.69 4.20 -18.85
CA LYS A 55 8.13 3.10 -17.98
C LYS A 55 7.21 1.90 -18.11
N GLN A 56 7.78 0.69 -18.03
CA GLN A 56 6.98 -0.54 -18.06
C GLN A 56 6.22 -0.76 -16.74
N ARG A 57 6.87 -0.45 -15.60
CA ARG A 57 6.35 -0.65 -14.24
C ARG A 57 6.34 0.67 -13.47
N GLY A 58 5.32 0.83 -12.64
CA GLY A 58 5.20 1.91 -11.67
C GLY A 58 5.39 1.41 -10.24
N GLU A 59 5.28 2.33 -9.30
CA GLU A 59 5.46 2.08 -7.88
C GLU A 59 4.20 2.39 -7.11
N TRP A 60 3.96 1.61 -6.06
CA TRP A 60 2.89 1.87 -5.12
C TRP A 60 3.39 2.70 -3.95
N LEU A 61 2.51 3.53 -3.42
CA LEU A 61 2.65 4.20 -2.14
C LEU A 61 1.41 3.87 -1.32
N PHE A 62 1.62 3.54 -0.06
CA PHE A 62 0.56 3.19 0.88
C PHE A 62 0.68 4.04 2.13
N THR A 63 -0.44 4.40 2.70
CA THR A 63 -0.48 4.92 4.07
C THR A 63 -0.49 3.76 5.06
N VAL A 64 -0.14 4.04 6.32
CA VAL A 64 -0.31 3.08 7.43
C VAL A 64 -1.75 2.58 7.49
N GLU A 65 -2.73 3.47 7.36
CA GLU A 65 -4.14 3.11 7.34
C GLU A 65 -4.51 2.18 6.17
N ALA A 66 -3.98 2.42 4.97
CA ALA A 66 -4.20 1.51 3.85
C ALA A 66 -3.65 0.11 4.14
N MET A 67 -2.47 0.04 4.77
CA MET A 67 -1.87 -1.25 5.12
C MET A 67 -2.63 -1.97 6.23
N GLU A 68 -3.21 -1.24 7.19
CA GLU A 68 -4.09 -1.85 8.20
C GLU A 68 -5.39 -2.40 7.58
N GLU A 69 -5.98 -1.70 6.60
CA GLU A 69 -7.15 -2.20 5.87
C GLU A 69 -6.80 -3.42 4.99
N LEU A 70 -5.61 -3.40 4.37
CA LEU A 70 -5.14 -4.53 3.58
C LEU A 70 -4.68 -5.70 4.44
N TYR A 71 -4.06 -5.48 5.58
CA TYR A 71 -3.50 -6.54 6.44
C TYR A 71 -3.85 -6.27 7.91
N PRO A 72 -5.13 -6.46 8.29
CA PRO A 72 -5.59 -6.14 9.65
C PRO A 72 -4.77 -6.88 10.71
N GLY A 73 -4.30 -6.13 11.71
CA GLY A 73 -3.53 -6.64 12.85
C GLY A 73 -2.10 -7.09 12.53
N LYS A 74 -1.56 -6.74 11.35
CA LYS A 74 -0.18 -7.08 10.97
C LYS A 74 0.83 -5.96 11.18
N MET A 75 0.39 -4.72 11.36
CA MET A 75 1.28 -3.60 11.61
C MET A 75 2.01 -3.80 12.95
N VAL A 76 3.34 -3.94 12.91
CA VAL A 76 4.16 -3.96 14.12
C VAL A 76 4.23 -2.53 14.65
N ALA A 77 3.76 -2.31 15.87
CA ALA A 77 3.59 -0.98 16.49
C ALA A 77 4.90 -0.26 16.87
N ASN A 78 6.05 -0.64 16.33
CA ASN A 78 7.34 -0.12 16.76
C ASN A 78 7.97 0.77 15.68
N LEU A 79 7.80 2.08 15.85
CA LEU A 79 8.74 3.11 15.43
C LEU A 79 9.10 3.95 16.66
#